data_AF-A0A0R2XKB7-F1
#
_entry.id   AF-A0A0R2XKB7-F1
#
_cell.length_a   1.000
_cell.length_b   1.000
_cell.length_c   1.000
_cell.angle_alpha   90.00
_cell.angle_beta   90.00
_cell.angle_gamma   90.00
#
_symmetry.space_group_name_H-M   'P 1'
#
loop_
_entity.id
_entity.type
_entity.pdbx_description
1 polymer ?
#
loop_
_entity_poly.entity_id
_entity_poly.type
_entity_poly.pdbx_seq_one_letter_code
_entity_poly.pdbx_strand_id
1 'polypeptide(L)'
;MEADLNSQEIIRWLKAAAHDRFWLAESCGVQKRTVDNWLSSSRAIPRKAQLIIKALMASELAGPVAQAGVSQNLVLHFSDKDFASICDIARVLGMSPVQWVEAEVLKVIHTEPYKVLRALSPAKQKPKSD
;
A
#
# COMPACT_ATOMS: atom_id res chain seq x y z
N MET A 1 -20.34 -15.29 10.69
CA MET A 1 -19.87 -15.09 12.08
C MET A 1 -18.49 -14.48 11.99
N GLU A 2 -18.36 -13.18 12.19
CA GLU A 2 -17.01 -12.59 12.29
C GLU A 2 -16.45 -12.97 13.66
N ALA A 3 -15.41 -13.79 13.70
CA ALA A 3 -14.74 -14.10 14.95
C ALA A 3 -14.21 -12.79 15.57
N ASP A 4 -14.65 -12.50 16.79
CA ASP A 4 -14.07 -11.46 17.61
C ASP A 4 -12.61 -11.83 17.91
N LEU A 5 -11.69 -10.85 17.76
CA LEU A 5 -10.28 -11.09 18.03
C LEU A 5 -10.08 -11.49 19.50
N ASN A 6 -9.35 -12.59 19.72
CA ASN A 6 -9.01 -13.02 21.06
C ASN A 6 -7.70 -12.35 21.53
N SER A 7 -7.63 -11.97 22.81
CA SER A 7 -6.43 -11.35 23.41
C SER A 7 -5.18 -12.22 23.26
N GLN A 8 -5.33 -13.55 23.32
CA GLN A 8 -4.21 -14.49 23.15
C GLN A 8 -3.65 -14.49 21.72
N GLU A 9 -4.47 -14.23 20.71
CA GLU A 9 -4.00 -14.14 19.31
C GLU A 9 -3.18 -12.86 19.12
N ILE A 10 -3.64 -11.75 19.69
CA ILE A 10 -2.93 -10.46 19.68
C ILE A 10 -1.57 -10.61 20.37
N ILE A 11 -1.51 -11.25 21.53
CA ILE A 11 -0.25 -11.46 22.27
C ILE A 11 0.72 -12.31 21.45
N ARG A 12 0.25 -13.37 20.80
CA ARG A 12 1.09 -14.24 19.94
C ARG A 12 1.60 -13.46 18.73
N TRP A 13 0.75 -12.70 18.08
CA TRP A 13 1.13 -11.87 16.93
C TRP A 13 2.13 -10.78 17.30
N LEU A 14 1.92 -10.04 18.40
CA LEU A 14 2.88 -9.03 18.87
C LEU A 14 4.28 -9.63 19.08
N LYS A 15 4.36 -10.81 19.71
CA LYS A 15 5.64 -11.52 19.89
C LYS A 15 6.27 -11.94 18.57
N ALA A 16 5.48 -12.42 17.61
CA ALA A 16 5.97 -12.86 16.31
C ALA A 16 6.46 -11.70 15.44
N ALA A 17 5.77 -10.55 15.48
CA ALA A 17 6.12 -9.32 14.77
C ALA A 17 7.17 -8.47 15.48
N ALA A 18 7.70 -8.94 16.63
CA ALA A 18 8.64 -8.20 17.48
C ALA A 18 8.15 -6.80 17.94
N HIS A 19 6.83 -6.60 17.99
CA HIS A 19 6.21 -5.37 18.48
C HIS A 19 5.80 -5.51 19.95
N ASP A 20 5.81 -4.40 20.69
CA ASP A 20 5.41 -4.37 22.08
C ASP A 20 4.00 -3.76 22.29
N ARG A 21 3.55 -3.74 23.54
CA ARG A 21 2.24 -3.19 23.90
C ARG A 21 2.18 -1.66 23.83
N PHE A 22 3.33 -0.99 23.88
CA PHE A 22 3.39 0.47 23.72
C PHE A 22 3.14 0.84 22.26
N TRP A 23 3.80 0.14 21.34
CA TRP A 23 3.60 0.28 19.90
C TRP A 23 2.14 0.02 19.50
N LEU A 24 1.50 -1.01 20.07
CA LEU A 24 0.09 -1.28 19.82
C LEU A 24 -0.83 -0.16 20.32
N ALA A 25 -0.49 0.43 21.48
CA ALA A 25 -1.24 1.51 22.08
C ALA A 25 -1.15 2.78 21.22
N GLU A 26 0.05 3.11 20.75
CA GLU A 26 0.30 4.21 19.82
C GLU A 26 -0.47 4.01 18.50
N SER A 27 -0.38 2.83 17.90
CA SER A 27 -1.08 2.48 16.67
C SER A 27 -2.61 2.57 16.78
N CYS A 28 -3.14 2.32 17.99
CA CYS A 28 -4.57 2.45 18.28
C CYS A 28 -4.98 3.85 18.80
N GLY A 29 -4.02 4.76 19.03
CA GLY A 29 -4.25 6.08 19.62
C GLY A 29 -4.77 6.04 21.07
N VAL A 30 -4.35 5.04 21.85
CA VAL A 30 -4.77 4.84 23.24
C VAL A 30 -3.58 4.77 24.19
N GLN A 31 -3.85 4.84 25.49
CA GLN A 31 -2.82 4.64 26.50
C GLN A 31 -2.45 3.15 26.64
N LYS A 32 -1.19 2.87 26.96
CA LYS A 32 -0.67 1.51 27.19
C LYS A 32 -1.48 0.74 28.24
N ARG A 33 -1.97 1.41 29.29
CA ARG A 33 -2.86 0.80 30.31
C ARG A 33 -4.16 0.26 29.71
N THR A 34 -4.70 0.92 28.69
CA THR A 34 -5.91 0.48 27.98
C THR A 34 -5.65 -0.82 27.23
N VAL A 35 -4.50 -0.92 26.55
CA VAL A 35 -4.06 -2.16 25.88
C VAL A 35 -3.80 -3.26 26.90
N ASP A 36 -3.11 -2.97 28.00
CA ASP A 36 -2.88 -3.95 29.06
C ASP A 36 -4.20 -4.51 29.61
N ASN A 37 -5.23 -3.67 29.78
CA ASN A 37 -6.56 -4.12 30.19
C ASN A 37 -7.22 -5.03 29.15
N TRP A 38 -7.12 -4.71 27.85
CA TRP A 38 -7.65 -5.57 26.78
C TRP A 38 -6.96 -6.93 26.73
N LEU A 39 -5.65 -6.96 26.98
CA LEU A 39 -4.86 -8.19 26.90
C LEU A 39 -4.93 -9.03 28.18
N SER A 40 -5.25 -8.42 29.33
CA SER A 40 -5.25 -9.09 30.64
C SER A 40 -6.65 -9.40 31.18
N SER A 41 -7.70 -8.72 30.70
CA SER A 41 -9.07 -8.93 31.15
C SER A 41 -9.92 -9.58 30.07
N SER A 42 -11.05 -10.20 30.46
CA SER A 42 -12.08 -10.66 29.52
C SER A 42 -12.92 -9.53 28.91
N ARG A 43 -12.50 -8.26 29.08
CA ARG A 43 -13.21 -7.14 28.46
C ARG A 43 -13.09 -7.20 26.96
N ALA A 44 -14.22 -7.02 26.30
CA ALA A 44 -14.29 -6.86 24.87
C ALA A 44 -13.43 -5.66 24.41
N ILE A 45 -12.63 -5.91 23.38
CA ILE A 45 -11.87 -4.86 22.70
C ILE A 45 -12.87 -4.01 21.90
N PRO A 46 -12.85 -2.68 22.01
CA PRO A 46 -13.75 -1.83 21.22
C PRO A 46 -13.59 -2.08 19.72
N ARG A 47 -14.72 -2.06 18.98
CA ARG A 47 -14.74 -2.40 17.54
C ARG A 47 -13.76 -1.60 16.69
N LYS A 48 -13.58 -0.31 16.99
CA LYS A 48 -12.59 0.55 16.31
C LYS A 48 -11.17 0.01 16.47
N ALA A 49 -10.80 -0.40 17.69
CA ALA A 49 -9.48 -0.98 17.96
C ALA A 49 -9.35 -2.37 17.32
N GLN A 50 -10.40 -3.20 17.36
CA GLN A 50 -10.40 -4.49 16.66
C GLN A 50 -10.11 -4.34 15.16
N LEU A 51 -10.71 -3.35 14.48
CA LEU A 51 -10.47 -3.09 13.06
C LEU A 51 -9.01 -2.69 12.77
N ILE A 52 -8.44 -1.81 13.59
CA ILE A 52 -7.03 -1.40 13.48
C ILE A 52 -6.11 -2.61 13.67
N ILE A 53 -6.33 -3.40 14.72
CA ILE A 53 -5.52 -4.58 15.03
C ILE A 53 -5.62 -5.62 13.91
N LYS A 54 -6.83 -5.88 13.37
CA LYS A 54 -7.02 -6.75 12.19
C LYS A 54 -6.21 -6.26 10.99
N ALA A 55 -6.24 -4.96 10.71
CA ALA A 55 -5.50 -4.37 9.60
C ALA A 55 -3.99 -4.50 9.78
N LEU A 56 -3.46 -4.25 10.99
CA LEU A 56 -2.04 -4.41 11.30
C LEU A 56 -1.59 -5.87 11.18
N MET A 57 -2.40 -6.81 11.71
CA MET A 57 -2.13 -8.25 11.61
C MET A 57 -2.12 -8.72 10.15
N ALA A 58 -3.06 -8.25 9.33
CA ALA A 58 -3.10 -8.57 7.91
C ALA A 58 -1.92 -7.95 7.13
N SER A 59 -1.51 -6.73 7.51
CA SER A 59 -0.41 -6.01 6.88
C SER A 59 0.98 -6.59 7.20
N GLU A 60 1.15 -7.30 8.31
CA GLU A 60 2.41 -7.95 8.72
C GLU A 60 2.51 -9.41 8.24
N LEU A 61 1.36 -10.06 8.00
CA LEU A 61 1.31 -11.37 7.31
C LEU A 61 1.70 -11.26 5.83
N ALA A 62 1.50 -10.09 5.24
CA ALA A 62 2.24 -9.67 4.05
C ALA A 62 3.62 -9.19 4.54
N GLY A 63 4.70 -9.90 4.20
CA GLY A 63 6.07 -9.48 4.53
C GLY A 63 6.39 -8.05 4.03
N PRO A 64 7.60 -7.52 4.29
CA PRO A 64 7.94 -6.08 4.26
C PRO A 64 7.64 -5.38 2.94
N VAL A 65 6.37 -5.06 2.75
CA VAL A 65 5.79 -4.26 1.68
C VAL A 65 4.64 -3.47 2.33
N ALA A 66 4.92 -2.84 3.47
CA ALA A 66 4.00 -1.88 4.03
C ALA A 66 4.31 -0.50 3.45
N GLN A 67 3.29 0.08 2.81
CA GLN A 67 3.07 1.50 2.51
C GLN A 67 3.35 1.99 1.07
N ALA A 68 2.40 1.71 0.18
CA ALA A 68 1.74 2.73 -0.64
C ALA A 68 0.35 2.20 -1.03
N GLY A 69 -0.66 3.07 -1.07
CA GLY A 69 -2.06 2.69 -1.32
C GLY A 69 -2.25 1.82 -2.57
N VAL A 70 -3.26 0.96 -2.53
CA VAL A 70 -3.77 0.12 -3.64
C VAL A 70 -2.65 -0.32 -4.59
N SER A 71 -1.97 -1.44 -4.31
CA SER A 71 -0.94 -1.98 -5.21
C SER A 71 -1.54 -2.34 -6.56
N GLN A 72 -1.64 -1.36 -7.46
CA GLN A 72 -1.85 -1.55 -8.88
C GLN A 72 -0.51 -2.05 -9.43
N ASN A 73 -0.31 -3.36 -9.33
CA ASN A 73 0.92 -4.00 -9.76
C ASN A 73 0.96 -4.07 -11.28
N LEU A 74 1.97 -3.45 -11.91
CA LEU A 74 2.17 -3.45 -13.34
C LEU A 74 3.43 -4.27 -13.67
N VAL A 75 3.25 -5.39 -14.38
CA VAL A 75 4.35 -6.18 -14.90
C VAL A 75 4.59 -5.80 -16.36
N LEU A 76 5.81 -5.32 -16.65
CA LEU A 76 6.23 -4.96 -17.99
C LEU A 76 7.15 -6.06 -18.55
N HIS A 77 6.87 -6.48 -19.78
CA HIS A 77 7.71 -7.42 -20.52
C HIS A 77 8.54 -6.67 -21.56
N PHE A 78 9.86 -6.77 -21.44
CA PHE A 78 10.81 -6.20 -22.37
C PHE A 78 11.58 -7.32 -23.07
N SER A 79 12.15 -7.04 -24.24
CA SER A 79 13.17 -7.91 -24.80
C SER A 79 14.45 -7.85 -23.94
N ASP A 80 15.29 -8.87 -24.00
CA ASP A 80 16.56 -8.89 -23.25
C ASP A 80 17.43 -7.67 -23.56
N LYS A 81 17.42 -7.23 -24.83
CA LYS A 81 18.18 -6.06 -25.30
C LYS A 81 17.66 -4.76 -24.70
N ASP A 82 16.34 -4.59 -24.65
CA ASP A 82 15.72 -3.37 -24.11
C ASP A 82 15.89 -3.34 -22.59
N PHE A 83 15.73 -4.49 -21.91
CA PHE A 83 15.95 -4.58 -20.47
C PHE A 83 17.41 -4.30 -20.09
N ALA A 84 18.39 -4.79 -20.87
CA ALA A 84 19.79 -4.44 -20.66
C ALA A 84 20.03 -2.93 -20.77
N SER A 85 19.43 -2.29 -21.77
CA SER A 85 19.51 -0.83 -21.94
C SER A 85 18.93 -0.09 -20.74
N ILE A 86 17.80 -0.54 -20.19
CA ILE A 86 17.19 0.00 -18.97
C ILE A 86 18.15 -0.13 -17.78
N CYS A 87 18.75 -1.31 -17.59
CA CYS A 87 19.72 -1.53 -16.51
C CYS A 87 20.94 -0.62 -16.62
N ASP A 88 21.45 -0.41 -17.82
CA ASP A 88 22.61 0.44 -18.05
C ASP A 88 22.30 1.91 -17.76
N ILE A 89 21.14 2.41 -18.22
CA ILE A 89 20.70 3.78 -17.95
C ILE A 89 20.47 3.99 -16.44
N ALA A 90 19.77 3.07 -15.79
CA ALA A 90 19.53 3.15 -14.35
C ALA A 90 20.84 3.15 -13.55
N ARG A 91 21.81 2.33 -13.96
CA ARG A 91 23.16 2.29 -13.35
C ARG A 91 23.88 3.63 -13.50
N VAL A 92 23.86 4.24 -14.67
CA VAL A 92 24.48 5.56 -14.91
C VAL A 92 23.85 6.64 -14.03
N LEU A 93 22.54 6.56 -13.80
CA LEU A 93 21.78 7.52 -12.98
C LEU A 93 21.81 7.19 -11.47
N GLY A 94 22.45 6.09 -11.06
CA GLY A 94 22.54 5.68 -9.65
C GLY A 94 21.20 5.24 -9.06
N MET A 95 20.26 4.77 -9.89
CA MET A 95 18.92 4.37 -9.50
C MET A 95 18.69 2.88 -9.79
N SER A 96 17.64 2.27 -9.22
CA SER A 96 17.22 0.94 -9.66
C SER A 96 16.47 1.02 -11.00
N PRO A 97 16.48 -0.06 -11.82
CA PRO A 97 15.69 -0.13 -13.06
C PRO A 97 14.21 0.19 -12.85
N VAL A 98 13.64 -0.28 -11.73
CA VAL A 98 12.24 -0.03 -11.37
C VAL A 98 12.00 1.46 -11.13
N GLN A 99 12.83 2.10 -10.31
CA GLN A 99 12.70 3.53 -10.01
C GLN A 99 12.85 4.40 -11.25
N TRP A 100 13.76 4.02 -12.15
CA TRP A 100 13.96 4.74 -13.40
C TRP A 100 12.73 4.63 -14.32
N VAL A 101 12.20 3.42 -14.50
CA VAL A 101 10.99 3.20 -15.33
C VAL A 101 9.78 3.91 -14.72
N GLU A 102 9.59 3.84 -13.40
CA GLU A 102 8.51 4.55 -12.71
C GLU A 102 8.61 6.06 -12.94
N ALA A 103 9.79 6.64 -12.77
CA ALA A 103 10.00 8.06 -12.99
C ALA A 103 9.70 8.46 -14.45
N GLU A 104 10.07 7.63 -15.42
CA GLU A 104 9.82 7.91 -16.82
C GLU A 104 8.32 7.80 -17.18
N VAL A 105 7.62 6.80 -16.66
CA VAL A 105 6.16 6.67 -16.81
C VAL A 105 5.44 7.84 -16.15
N LEU A 106 5.86 8.26 -14.95
CA LEU A 106 5.30 9.41 -14.26
C LEU A 106 5.53 10.71 -15.04
N LYS A 107 6.68 10.91 -15.68
CA LYS A 107 6.88 12.06 -16.57
C LYS A 107 5.83 12.08 -17.67
N VAL A 108 5.56 10.95 -18.34
CA VAL A 108 4.54 10.90 -19.41
C VAL A 108 3.15 11.25 -18.85
N ILE A 109 2.78 10.66 -17.70
CA ILE A 109 1.48 10.92 -17.05
C ILE A 109 1.32 12.39 -16.65
N HIS A 110 2.38 13.03 -16.14
CA HIS A 110 2.32 14.41 -15.63
C HIS A 110 2.58 15.48 -16.69
N THR A 111 3.29 15.15 -17.78
CA THR A 111 3.56 16.07 -18.88
C THR A 111 2.46 16.06 -19.94
N GLU A 112 1.81 14.92 -20.19
CA GLU A 112 0.78 14.80 -21.22
C GLU A 112 -0.60 14.27 -20.78
N PRO A 113 -1.10 14.52 -19.55
CA PRO A 113 -2.42 14.01 -19.17
C PRO A 113 -3.51 14.54 -20.12
N TYR A 114 -3.33 15.75 -20.64
CA TYR A 114 -4.31 16.43 -21.48
C TYR A 114 -4.30 16.01 -22.96
N LYS A 115 -3.21 15.49 -23.53
CA LYS A 115 -3.19 15.12 -24.96
C LYS A 115 -3.91 13.79 -25.19
N VAL A 116 -3.68 12.82 -24.30
CA VAL A 116 -4.33 11.49 -24.36
C VAL A 116 -5.82 11.62 -24.05
N LEU A 117 -6.19 12.38 -23.00
CA LEU A 117 -7.61 12.62 -22.68
C LEU A 117 -8.35 13.39 -23.79
N ARG A 118 -7.68 14.32 -24.49
CA ARG A 118 -8.27 15.04 -25.63
C ARG A 118 -8.47 14.15 -26.86
N ALA A 119 -7.57 13.20 -27.10
CA ALA A 119 -7.71 12.22 -28.18
C ALA A 119 -8.83 11.21 -27.91
N LEU A 120 -9.12 10.91 -26.65
CA LEU A 120 -10.20 10.02 -26.21
C LEU A 120 -11.57 10.71 -26.08
N SER A 121 -11.63 12.04 -26.11
CA SER A 121 -12.89 12.76 -26.15
C SER A 121 -13.49 12.61 -27.56
N PRO A 122 -14.66 11.96 -27.74
CA PRO A 122 -15.26 11.84 -29.05
C PRO A 122 -15.47 13.23 -29.61
N ALA A 123 -14.94 13.48 -30.82
CA ALA A 123 -15.19 14.69 -31.57
C ALA A 123 -16.70 14.94 -31.57
N LYS A 124 -17.15 16.01 -30.90
CA LYS A 124 -18.51 16.51 -31.07
C LYS A 124 -18.64 16.83 -32.55
N GLN A 125 -19.22 15.89 -33.32
CA GLN A 125 -19.69 16.13 -34.66
C GLN A 125 -20.67 17.29 -34.54
N LYS A 126 -20.23 18.46 -35.01
CA LYS A 126 -21.07 19.64 -35.11
C LYS A 126 -22.15 19.28 -36.15
N PRO A 127 -23.45 19.29 -35.83
CA PRO A 127 -24.45 19.10 -36.85
C PRO A 127 -24.31 20.25 -37.86
N LYS A 128 -24.23 19.87 -39.14
CA LYS A 128 -24.38 20.77 -40.28
C LYS A 128 -25.83 21.27 -40.22
N SER A 129 -26.03 22.53 -39.86
CA SER A 129 -27.32 23.19 -40.11
C SER A 129 -27.33 23.59 -41.58
N ASP A 130 -28.20 22.92 -42.34
CA ASP A 130 -28.80 23.46 -43.57
C ASP A 130 -29.67 24.68 -43.25
#